data_AF-A0A8B3NVJ0-F1
#
_entry.id   AF-A0A8B3NVJ0-F1
#
_cell.length_a   1.000
_cell.length_b   1.000
_cell.length_c   1.000
_cell.angle_alpha   90.00
_cell.angle_beta   90.00
_cell.angle_gamma   90.00
#
_symmetry.space_group_name_H-M   'P 1'
#
loop_
_entity.id
_entity.type
_entity.pdbx_description
1 polymer ?
#
loop_
_entity_poly.entity_id
_entity_poly.type
_entity_poly.pdbx_seq_one_letter_code
_entity_poly.pdbx_strand_id
1 'polypeptide(L)'
;ATKDCDAIVHFGGAPLECAWHTILDSSIRGSYHIYEGARKHGVKRVVYASSVHAIGYHEIEAHIGVDAPVRPDSLYGVSKNFVESLSRLYWDKFGIETVCLRIFSSFPEPADRRMLWSYLSFADCVRLVEASLTAPRVGHTISFGLSNNKLKMVDNSGADHLGFIPQDSAEPFRAAVEAKTPIPDPRRPSVKYLGGWFCELGHPDDKPE
;
A
#
# COMPACT_ATOMS: atom_id res chain seq x y z
N ALA A 1 12.04 19.33 -7.15
CA ALA A 1 11.97 18.02 -6.48
C ALA A 1 12.59 16.91 -7.31
N THR A 2 12.33 16.81 -8.63
CA THR A 2 12.77 15.64 -9.44
C THR A 2 13.98 15.91 -10.35
N LYS A 3 14.56 17.12 -10.33
CA LYS A 3 15.71 17.46 -11.17
C LYS A 3 16.94 16.70 -10.64
N ASP A 4 17.73 16.14 -11.55
CA ASP A 4 18.98 15.43 -11.26
C ASP A 4 18.79 14.16 -10.38
N CYS A 5 17.59 13.56 -10.40
CA CYS A 5 17.30 12.29 -9.74
C CYS A 5 17.28 11.13 -10.75
N ASP A 6 17.89 9.99 -10.40
CA ASP A 6 17.84 8.77 -11.23
C ASP A 6 16.55 7.97 -11.02
N ALA A 7 16.02 7.99 -9.80
CA ALA A 7 14.80 7.33 -9.36
C ALA A 7 14.09 8.16 -8.28
N ILE A 8 12.80 7.88 -8.06
CA ILE A 8 11.98 8.51 -7.03
C ILE A 8 11.39 7.45 -6.11
N VAL A 9 11.50 7.65 -4.80
CA VAL A 9 10.75 6.91 -3.78
C VAL A 9 9.68 7.85 -3.22
N HIS A 10 8.44 7.70 -3.67
CA HIS A 10 7.35 8.62 -3.37
C HIS A 10 6.46 8.09 -2.24
N PHE A 11 6.80 8.52 -1.01
CA PHE A 11 6.03 8.28 0.22
C PHE A 11 5.27 9.54 0.69
N GLY A 12 5.31 10.62 -0.09
CA GLY A 12 4.66 11.88 0.25
C GLY A 12 3.14 11.86 -0.02
N GLY A 13 2.39 12.57 0.81
CA GLY A 13 0.93 12.69 0.73
C GLY A 13 0.28 12.47 2.10
N ALA A 14 -1.03 12.72 2.21
CA ALA A 14 -1.77 12.37 3.42
C ALA A 14 -1.73 10.85 3.65
N PRO A 15 -1.37 10.36 4.85
CA PRO A 15 -1.15 8.93 5.10
C PRO A 15 -2.40 8.16 5.57
N LEU A 16 -3.51 8.85 5.82
CA LEU A 16 -4.75 8.32 6.41
C LEU A 16 -5.97 9.00 5.78
N GLU A 17 -7.16 8.51 6.11
CA GLU A 17 -8.42 9.19 5.77
C GLU A 17 -8.47 10.58 6.42
N CYS A 18 -8.77 11.59 5.60
CA CYS A 18 -8.85 12.98 6.02
C CYS A 18 -9.75 13.78 5.06
N ALA A 19 -9.97 15.06 5.36
CA ALA A 19 -10.83 15.93 4.56
C ALA A 19 -10.47 15.92 3.07
N TRP A 20 -11.49 16.00 2.21
CA TRP A 20 -11.33 15.85 0.76
C TRP A 20 -10.27 16.78 0.17
N HIS A 21 -10.25 18.05 0.59
CA HIS A 21 -9.28 19.02 0.08
C HIS A 21 -7.82 18.63 0.36
N THR A 22 -7.55 18.05 1.53
CA THR A 22 -6.22 17.56 1.88
C THR A 22 -5.81 16.38 0.99
N ILE A 23 -6.73 15.45 0.72
CA ILE A 23 -6.49 14.31 -0.17
C ILE A 23 -6.24 14.78 -1.62
N LEU A 24 -7.07 15.71 -2.10
CA LEU A 24 -6.98 16.28 -3.44
C LEU A 24 -5.63 16.96 -3.68
N ASP A 25 -5.19 17.82 -2.76
CA ASP A 25 -3.97 18.58 -2.96
C ASP A 25 -2.71 17.74 -2.72
N SER A 26 -2.69 16.93 -1.66
CA SER A 26 -1.49 16.19 -1.25
C SER A 26 -1.25 14.92 -2.08
N SER A 27 -2.29 14.14 -2.37
CA SER A 27 -2.17 12.84 -3.02
C SER A 27 -2.45 12.93 -4.52
N ILE A 28 -3.56 13.54 -4.95
CA ILE A 28 -3.94 13.59 -6.37
C ILE A 28 -3.06 14.60 -7.12
N ARG A 29 -3.13 15.88 -6.77
CA ARG A 29 -2.34 16.94 -7.44
C ARG A 29 -0.85 16.74 -7.20
N GLY A 30 -0.45 16.44 -5.97
CA GLY A 30 0.95 16.17 -5.61
C GLY A 30 1.57 15.07 -6.47
N SER A 31 0.90 13.92 -6.59
CA SER A 31 1.44 12.80 -7.38
C SER A 31 1.44 13.07 -8.87
N TYR A 32 0.46 13.81 -9.42
CA TYR A 32 0.52 14.27 -10.80
C TYR A 32 1.80 15.06 -11.09
N HIS A 33 2.18 16.00 -10.21
CA HIS A 33 3.42 16.75 -10.36
C HIS A 33 4.68 15.90 -10.22
N ILE A 34 4.65 14.83 -9.40
CA ILE A 34 5.77 13.87 -9.32
C ILE A 34 5.96 13.16 -10.65
N TYR A 35 4.89 12.63 -11.27
CA TYR A 35 4.97 11.93 -12.55
C TYR A 35 5.31 12.86 -13.72
N GLU A 36 4.73 14.06 -13.78
CA GLU A 36 5.14 15.06 -14.78
C GLU A 36 6.59 15.50 -14.59
N GLY A 37 7.02 15.67 -13.34
CA GLY A 37 8.39 15.98 -12.99
C GLY A 37 9.35 14.86 -13.39
N ALA A 38 8.96 13.60 -13.21
CA ALA A 38 9.72 12.43 -13.64
C ALA A 38 9.87 12.43 -15.17
N ARG A 39 8.76 12.62 -15.89
CA ARG A 39 8.73 12.67 -17.36
C ARG A 39 9.61 13.79 -17.92
N LYS A 40 9.56 14.99 -17.34
CA LYS A 40 10.32 16.16 -17.82
C LYS A 40 11.81 16.08 -17.55
N HIS A 41 12.23 15.41 -16.47
CA HIS A 41 13.64 15.32 -16.08
C HIS A 41 14.27 13.95 -16.38
N GLY A 42 13.55 13.06 -17.08
CA GLY A 42 14.10 11.78 -17.54
C GLY A 42 14.27 10.72 -16.45
N VAL A 43 13.54 10.84 -15.33
CA VAL A 43 13.53 9.83 -14.27
C VAL A 43 12.90 8.55 -14.83
N LYS A 44 13.58 7.42 -14.66
CA LYS A 44 13.18 6.15 -15.29
C LYS A 44 12.33 5.27 -14.38
N ARG A 45 12.45 5.44 -13.06
CA ARG A 45 11.85 4.55 -12.07
C ARG A 45 11.22 5.30 -10.91
N VAL A 46 9.99 4.93 -10.57
CA VAL A 46 9.24 5.44 -9.42
C VAL A 46 8.81 4.27 -8.53
N VAL A 47 9.16 4.30 -7.25
CA VAL A 47 8.58 3.41 -6.23
C VAL A 47 7.54 4.21 -5.47
N TYR A 48 6.28 3.82 -5.59
CA TYR A 48 5.15 4.54 -5.01
C TYR A 48 4.60 3.81 -3.80
N ALA A 49 4.45 4.54 -2.69
CA ALA A 49 3.72 4.06 -1.51
C ALA A 49 2.20 4.10 -1.77
N SER A 50 1.69 3.03 -2.39
CA SER A 50 0.25 2.73 -2.40
C SER A 50 -0.18 2.18 -1.03
N SER A 51 -1.35 1.55 -0.94
CA SER A 51 -1.87 1.03 0.32
C SER A 51 -2.80 -0.16 0.13
N VAL A 52 -2.92 -1.00 1.15
CA VAL A 52 -4.05 -1.95 1.29
C VAL A 52 -5.40 -1.27 1.17
N HIS A 53 -5.52 0.02 1.55
CA HIS A 53 -6.77 0.77 1.45
C HIS A 53 -7.26 0.99 0.00
N ALA A 54 -6.39 0.80 -1.00
CA ALA A 54 -6.74 0.76 -2.42
C ALA A 54 -7.64 -0.43 -2.81
N ILE A 55 -7.67 -1.46 -1.95
CA ILE A 55 -8.38 -2.74 -2.11
C ILE A 55 -9.13 -3.13 -0.83
N GLY A 56 -9.35 -2.18 0.07
CA GLY A 56 -9.75 -2.45 1.45
C GLY A 56 -11.02 -3.28 1.60
N TYR A 57 -12.02 -3.13 0.72
CA TYR A 57 -13.31 -3.85 0.79
C TYR A 57 -13.29 -5.28 0.23
N HIS A 58 -12.13 -5.83 -0.13
CA HIS A 58 -12.04 -7.27 -0.36
C HIS A 58 -12.09 -8.05 0.95
N GLU A 59 -12.76 -9.20 0.92
CA GLU A 59 -12.88 -10.10 2.07
C GLU A 59 -11.54 -10.83 2.29
N ILE A 60 -11.18 -11.10 3.55
CA ILE A 60 -9.89 -11.71 3.88
C ILE A 60 -9.74 -13.13 3.33
N GLU A 61 -10.85 -13.86 3.23
CA GLU A 61 -10.94 -15.23 2.70
C GLU A 61 -10.90 -15.31 1.17
N ALA A 62 -11.00 -14.16 0.48
CA ALA A 62 -10.98 -14.12 -0.98
C ALA A 62 -9.60 -14.42 -1.58
N HIS A 63 -8.53 -14.35 -0.76
CA HIS A 63 -7.14 -14.67 -1.13
C HIS A 63 -6.72 -14.04 -2.47
N ILE A 64 -6.92 -12.73 -2.57
CA ILE A 64 -6.78 -12.01 -3.84
C ILE A 64 -5.32 -11.87 -4.28
N GLY A 65 -5.10 -11.87 -5.61
CA GLY A 65 -3.81 -11.60 -6.23
C GLY A 65 -3.56 -10.10 -6.50
N VAL A 66 -2.37 -9.79 -7.00
CA VAL A 66 -1.93 -8.41 -7.30
C VAL A 66 -2.76 -7.70 -8.39
N ASP A 67 -3.47 -8.46 -9.21
CA ASP A 67 -4.33 -8.01 -10.32
C ASP A 67 -5.81 -7.83 -9.93
N ALA A 68 -6.15 -8.05 -8.65
CA ALA A 68 -7.52 -7.97 -8.19
C ALA A 68 -8.16 -6.58 -8.46
N PRO A 69 -9.48 -6.55 -8.77
CA PRO A 69 -10.19 -5.31 -9.00
C PRO A 69 -10.07 -4.33 -7.83
N VAL A 70 -10.01 -3.04 -8.11
CA VAL A 70 -9.97 -2.02 -7.05
C VAL A 70 -11.29 -2.01 -6.27
N ARG A 71 -11.19 -1.97 -4.94
CA ARG A 71 -12.32 -1.85 -4.01
C ARG A 71 -11.91 -0.98 -2.81
N PRO A 72 -11.68 0.33 -3.01
CA PRO A 72 -11.13 1.19 -1.98
C PRO A 72 -12.10 1.37 -0.82
N ASP A 73 -11.58 1.46 0.40
CA ASP A 73 -12.37 1.59 1.63
C ASP A 73 -12.56 3.02 2.15
N SER A 74 -11.96 4.00 1.46
CA SER A 74 -11.78 5.37 1.93
C SER A 74 -11.44 6.31 0.78
N LEU A 75 -11.61 7.63 0.94
CA LEU A 75 -11.12 8.62 -0.04
C LEU A 75 -9.60 8.57 -0.17
N TYR A 76 -8.90 8.24 0.92
CA TYR A 76 -7.48 7.93 0.92
C TYR A 76 -7.18 6.76 -0.02
N GLY A 77 -7.90 5.64 0.11
CA GLY A 77 -7.81 4.49 -0.79
C GLY A 77 -8.07 4.85 -2.25
N VAL A 78 -9.12 5.64 -2.52
CA VAL A 78 -9.43 6.17 -3.86
C VAL A 78 -8.26 6.96 -4.43
N SER A 79 -7.62 7.81 -3.61
CA SER A 79 -6.46 8.60 -4.04
C SER A 79 -5.27 7.72 -4.42
N LYS A 80 -5.06 6.58 -3.74
CA LYS A 80 -4.04 5.61 -4.11
C LYS A 80 -4.36 4.96 -5.46
N ASN A 81 -5.62 4.58 -5.70
CA ASN A 81 -6.03 4.06 -7.01
C ASN A 81 -5.85 5.06 -8.15
N PHE A 82 -6.10 6.36 -7.90
CA PHE A 82 -5.79 7.41 -8.87
C PHE A 82 -4.32 7.37 -9.27
N VAL A 83 -3.40 7.28 -8.29
CA VAL A 83 -1.96 7.27 -8.58
C VAL A 83 -1.51 5.95 -9.22
N GLU A 84 -2.09 4.80 -8.84
CA GLU A 84 -1.85 3.52 -9.52
C GLU A 84 -2.26 3.59 -11.01
N SER A 85 -3.40 4.22 -11.31
CA SER A 85 -3.89 4.40 -12.68
C SER A 85 -3.06 5.43 -13.45
N LEU A 86 -2.68 6.53 -12.80
CA LEU A 86 -1.79 7.54 -13.36
C LEU A 86 -0.44 6.93 -13.72
N SER A 87 0.15 6.15 -12.82
CA SER A 87 1.44 5.53 -13.07
C SER A 87 1.38 4.49 -14.18
N ARG A 88 0.25 3.78 -14.31
CA ARG A 88 0.01 2.86 -15.43
C ARG A 88 0.04 3.58 -16.76
N LEU A 89 -0.64 4.74 -16.85
CA LEU A 89 -0.59 5.59 -18.03
C LEU A 89 0.84 6.04 -18.36
N TYR A 90 1.62 6.46 -17.36
CA TYR A 90 2.98 6.96 -17.58
C TYR A 90 3.97 5.86 -17.94
N TRP A 91 3.74 4.64 -17.47
CA TRP A 91 4.42 3.46 -17.97
C TRP A 91 4.10 3.21 -19.45
N ASP A 92 2.82 3.01 -19.79
CA ASP A 92 2.42 2.62 -21.14
C ASP A 92 2.75 3.68 -22.20
N LYS A 93 2.68 4.97 -21.84
CA LYS A 93 2.85 6.08 -22.77
C LYS A 93 4.27 6.65 -22.80
N PHE A 94 4.97 6.63 -21.66
CA PHE A 94 6.26 7.32 -21.52
C PHE A 94 7.38 6.42 -21.02
N GLY A 95 7.11 5.14 -20.75
CA GLY A 95 8.11 4.17 -20.31
C GLY A 95 8.64 4.40 -18.89
N ILE A 96 7.93 5.17 -18.05
CA ILE A 96 8.33 5.37 -16.65
C ILE A 96 7.94 4.12 -15.87
N GLU A 97 8.94 3.33 -15.52
CA GLU A 97 8.73 2.14 -14.70
C GLU A 97 8.23 2.52 -13.31
N THR A 98 7.23 1.79 -12.82
CA THR A 98 6.65 2.03 -11.50
C THR A 98 6.40 0.73 -10.76
N VAL A 99 6.80 0.71 -9.48
CA VAL A 99 6.30 -0.29 -8.52
C VAL A 99 5.37 0.40 -7.51
N CYS A 100 4.12 -0.01 -7.50
CA CYS A 100 3.12 0.45 -6.52
C CYS A 100 3.07 -0.53 -5.35
N LEU A 101 3.60 -0.09 -4.21
CA LEU A 101 3.66 -0.86 -2.98
C LEU A 101 2.34 -0.68 -2.24
N ARG A 102 1.43 -1.65 -2.32
CA ARG A 102 0.23 -1.68 -1.47
C ARG A 102 0.64 -2.07 -0.06
N ILE A 103 1.15 -1.09 0.69
CA ILE A 103 1.63 -1.26 2.06
C ILE A 103 0.45 -1.63 2.96
N PHE A 104 0.60 -2.71 3.72
CA PHE A 104 -0.34 -3.07 4.78
C PHE A 104 0.05 -2.32 6.07
N SER A 105 0.47 -3.01 7.13
CA SER A 105 0.71 -2.40 8.44
C SER A 105 2.20 -2.30 8.75
N SER A 106 2.82 -1.20 8.31
CA SER A 106 4.24 -0.92 8.52
C SER A 106 4.51 -0.21 9.85
N PHE A 107 4.98 -0.95 10.85
CA PHE A 107 5.17 -0.47 12.23
C PHE A 107 6.41 -1.12 12.88
N PRO A 108 6.89 -0.60 14.04
CA PRO A 108 7.91 -1.30 14.82
C PRO A 108 7.44 -2.70 15.24
N GLU A 109 6.21 -2.82 15.72
CA GLU A 109 5.60 -4.07 16.19
C GLU A 109 4.09 -4.09 15.85
N PRO A 110 3.45 -5.27 15.71
CA PRO A 110 2.00 -5.39 15.52
C PRO A 110 1.22 -4.83 16.72
N ALA A 111 0.32 -3.87 16.48
CA ALA A 111 -0.47 -3.22 17.53
C ALA A 111 -1.76 -3.98 17.90
N ASP A 112 -2.30 -4.78 16.97
CA ASP A 112 -3.57 -5.47 17.13
C ASP A 112 -3.60 -6.82 16.40
N ARG A 113 -4.71 -7.55 16.54
CA ARG A 113 -4.90 -8.88 15.93
C ARG A 113 -4.92 -8.85 14.39
N ARG A 114 -5.31 -7.73 13.77
CA ARG A 114 -5.26 -7.56 12.30
C ARG A 114 -3.81 -7.53 11.84
N MET A 115 -2.95 -6.82 12.58
CA MET A 115 -1.53 -6.76 12.28
C MET A 115 -0.81 -8.11 12.37
N LEU A 116 -1.35 -9.12 13.05
CA LEU A 116 -0.76 -10.47 13.04
C LEU A 116 -0.76 -11.16 11.67
N TRP A 117 -1.52 -10.65 10.71
CA TRP A 117 -1.45 -11.08 9.30
C TRP A 117 -1.08 -9.93 8.35
N SER A 118 -1.34 -8.67 8.72
CA SER A 118 -1.06 -7.50 7.89
C SER A 118 0.29 -6.83 8.15
N TYR A 119 1.10 -7.32 9.08
CA TYR A 119 2.36 -6.67 9.47
C TYR A 119 3.38 -6.59 8.32
N LEU A 120 4.09 -5.47 8.28
CA LEU A 120 5.31 -5.25 7.52
C LEU A 120 6.32 -4.62 8.48
N SER A 121 7.46 -5.27 8.70
CA SER A 121 8.53 -4.64 9.49
C SER A 121 9.12 -3.46 8.71
N PHE A 122 9.75 -2.52 9.41
CA PHE A 122 10.51 -1.48 8.73
C PHE A 122 11.65 -2.03 7.88
N ALA A 123 12.32 -3.10 8.32
CA ALA A 123 13.39 -3.71 7.57
C ALA A 123 12.89 -4.37 6.28
N ASP A 124 11.76 -5.08 6.31
CA ASP A 124 11.13 -5.64 5.11
C ASP A 124 10.57 -4.56 4.19
N CYS A 125 10.07 -3.44 4.74
CA CYS A 125 9.67 -2.28 3.95
C CYS A 125 10.87 -1.71 3.16
N VAL A 126 12.03 -1.57 3.81
CA VAL A 126 13.27 -1.15 3.13
C VAL A 126 13.68 -2.18 2.07
N ARG A 127 13.72 -3.48 2.39
CA ARG A 127 14.06 -4.54 1.43
C ARG A 127 13.13 -4.54 0.21
N LEU A 128 11.84 -4.29 0.40
CA LEU A 128 10.86 -4.19 -0.68
C LEU A 128 11.14 -2.97 -1.58
N VAL A 129 11.48 -1.82 -0.99
CA VAL A 129 11.88 -0.63 -1.75
C VAL A 129 13.18 -0.89 -2.50
N GLU A 130 14.19 -1.51 -1.88
CA GLU A 130 15.46 -1.87 -2.50
C GLU A 130 15.27 -2.82 -3.68
N ALA A 131 14.48 -3.88 -3.52
CA ALA A 131 14.13 -4.81 -4.58
C ALA A 131 13.43 -4.07 -5.75
N SER A 132 12.49 -3.18 -5.42
CA SER A 132 11.78 -2.37 -6.42
C SER A 132 12.70 -1.41 -7.18
N LEU A 133 13.74 -0.89 -6.54
CA LEU A 133 14.71 0.01 -7.16
C LEU A 133 15.76 -0.74 -8.00
N THR A 134 16.10 -1.98 -7.65
CA THR A 134 17.25 -2.70 -8.22
C THR A 134 16.88 -3.81 -9.18
N ALA A 135 15.62 -4.25 -9.22
CA ALA A 135 15.16 -5.26 -10.17
C ALA A 135 15.52 -4.88 -11.62
N PRO A 136 15.94 -5.85 -12.47
CA PRO A 136 16.39 -5.57 -13.83
C PRO A 136 15.35 -4.85 -14.69
N ARG A 137 14.08 -5.22 -14.51
CA ARG A 137 12.92 -4.59 -15.14
C ARG A 137 11.72 -4.76 -14.23
N VAL A 138 10.97 -3.67 -14.02
CA VAL A 138 9.76 -3.69 -13.18
C VAL A 138 8.49 -3.35 -13.96
N GLY A 139 8.59 -2.71 -15.12
CA GLY A 139 7.42 -2.29 -15.89
C GLY A 139 6.45 -1.46 -15.04
N HIS A 140 5.16 -1.82 -15.03
CA HIS A 140 4.18 -1.36 -14.04
C HIS A 140 3.76 -2.54 -13.18
N THR A 141 4.18 -2.54 -11.90
CA THR A 141 3.99 -3.67 -10.98
C THR A 141 3.25 -3.22 -9.73
N ILE A 142 2.22 -3.97 -9.35
CA ILE A 142 1.62 -3.90 -8.02
C ILE A 142 2.31 -4.95 -7.14
N SER A 143 2.69 -4.60 -5.92
CA SER A 143 3.21 -5.54 -4.92
C SER A 143 2.57 -5.28 -3.55
N PHE A 144 2.21 -6.34 -2.84
CA PHE A 144 1.71 -6.27 -1.47
C PHE A 144 2.87 -6.13 -0.48
N GLY A 145 2.85 -5.05 0.30
CA GLY A 145 3.86 -4.79 1.32
C GLY A 145 3.54 -5.52 2.62
N LEU A 146 4.05 -6.74 2.76
CA LEU A 146 3.89 -7.63 3.91
C LEU A 146 5.22 -8.30 4.28
N SER A 147 5.44 -8.51 5.57
CA SER A 147 6.48 -9.43 6.07
C SER A 147 6.07 -10.89 5.86
N ASN A 148 6.93 -11.84 6.22
CA ASN A 148 6.65 -13.26 6.12
C ASN A 148 5.73 -13.76 7.26
N ASN A 149 4.56 -13.13 7.39
CA ASN A 149 3.56 -13.49 8.40
C ASN A 149 3.02 -14.91 8.13
N LYS A 150 2.69 -15.66 9.18
CA LYS A 150 2.19 -17.04 9.07
C LYS A 150 0.89 -17.13 8.28
N LEU A 151 0.03 -16.13 8.43
CA LEU A 151 -1.26 -16.03 7.76
C LEU A 151 -1.12 -15.23 6.46
N LYS A 152 -1.54 -15.81 5.34
CA LYS A 152 -1.46 -15.19 4.00
C LYS A 152 -2.86 -14.89 3.49
N MET A 153 -3.28 -13.63 3.59
CA MET A 153 -4.61 -13.19 3.14
C MET A 153 -4.64 -12.75 1.67
N VAL A 154 -3.46 -12.62 1.05
CA VAL A 154 -3.28 -12.20 -0.33
C VAL A 154 -2.14 -13.00 -0.98
N ASP A 155 -2.20 -13.15 -2.29
CA ASP A 155 -1.15 -13.78 -3.10
C ASP A 155 -0.29 -12.70 -3.78
N ASN A 156 1.01 -12.69 -3.47
CA ASN A 156 1.97 -11.73 -4.01
C ASN A 156 2.82 -12.29 -5.16
N SER A 157 2.59 -13.52 -5.61
CA SER A 157 3.42 -14.22 -6.62
C SER A 157 3.50 -13.47 -7.96
N GLY A 158 2.48 -12.68 -8.31
CA GLY A 158 2.50 -11.82 -9.49
C GLY A 158 3.55 -10.70 -9.47
N ALA A 159 4.25 -10.51 -8.35
CA ALA A 159 5.35 -9.55 -8.19
C ALA A 159 6.72 -10.21 -7.97
N ASP A 160 6.85 -11.53 -8.15
CA ASP A 160 8.07 -12.29 -7.87
C ASP A 160 9.29 -11.83 -8.69
N HIS A 161 9.08 -11.22 -9.86
CA HIS A 161 10.16 -10.66 -10.69
C HIS A 161 10.88 -9.49 -10.03
N LEU A 162 10.34 -8.91 -8.96
CA LEU A 162 11.03 -7.92 -8.14
C LEU A 162 12.16 -8.55 -7.31
N GLY A 163 12.10 -9.85 -7.01
CA GLY A 163 13.07 -10.53 -6.16
C GLY A 163 12.98 -10.18 -4.68
N PHE A 164 11.86 -9.62 -4.23
CA PHE A 164 11.63 -9.31 -2.81
C PHE A 164 11.34 -10.60 -2.02
N ILE A 165 12.15 -10.87 -0.99
CA ILE A 165 11.93 -12.00 -0.07
C ILE A 165 11.88 -11.44 1.36
N PRO A 166 10.68 -11.35 2.00
CA PRO A 166 10.55 -10.85 3.35
C PRO A 166 11.24 -11.79 4.35
N GLN A 167 11.92 -11.23 5.34
CA GLN A 167 12.71 -11.97 6.34
C GLN A 167 12.05 -11.97 7.73
N ASP A 168 11.23 -10.96 8.01
CA ASP A 168 10.64 -10.80 9.34
C ASP A 168 9.24 -11.43 9.41
N SER A 169 8.66 -11.52 10.60
CA SER A 169 7.32 -12.11 10.80
C SER A 169 6.65 -11.52 12.03
N ALA A 170 5.32 -11.45 12.02
CA ALA A 170 4.52 -11.08 13.20
C ALA A 170 4.48 -12.19 14.29
N GLU A 171 4.88 -13.42 13.99
CA GLU A 171 4.72 -14.56 14.91
C GLU A 171 5.35 -14.40 16.30
N PRO A 172 6.56 -13.81 16.46
CA PRO A 172 7.13 -13.56 17.78
C PRO A 172 6.24 -12.68 18.68
N PHE A 173 5.41 -11.82 18.09
CA PHE A 173 4.53 -10.90 18.82
C PHE A 173 3.15 -11.49 19.13
N ARG A 174 2.78 -12.63 18.50
CA ARG A 174 1.42 -13.19 18.52
C ARG A 174 0.87 -13.36 19.93
N ALA A 175 1.59 -14.08 20.79
CA ALA A 175 1.12 -14.36 22.16
C ALA A 175 0.89 -13.07 22.97
N ALA A 176 1.79 -12.09 22.84
CA ALA A 176 1.68 -10.82 23.55
C ALA A 176 0.50 -9.97 23.06
N VAL A 177 0.26 -9.92 21.75
CA VAL A 177 -0.88 -9.21 21.15
C VAL A 177 -2.19 -9.88 21.56
N GLU A 178 -2.30 -11.20 21.44
CA GLU A 178 -3.50 -11.95 21.76
C GLU A 178 -3.85 -11.88 23.25
N ALA A 179 -2.86 -11.80 24.14
CA ALA A 179 -3.06 -11.61 25.58
C ALA A 179 -3.60 -10.21 25.94
N LYS A 180 -3.32 -9.18 25.13
CA LYS A 180 -3.67 -7.79 25.41
C LYS A 180 -4.87 -7.27 24.62
N THR A 181 -5.34 -8.01 23.62
CA THR A 181 -6.42 -7.59 22.72
C THR A 181 -7.56 -8.61 22.71
N PRO A 182 -8.83 -8.16 22.83
CA PRO A 182 -9.97 -9.05 22.78
C PRO A 182 -10.09 -9.70 21.40
N ILE A 183 -10.72 -10.89 21.35
CA ILE A 183 -11.12 -11.50 20.08
C ILE A 183 -12.24 -10.62 19.50
N PRO A 184 -12.10 -10.11 18.26
CA PRO A 184 -13.11 -9.23 17.68
C PRO A 184 -14.33 -10.05 17.19
N ASP A 185 -15.51 -9.40 17.13
CA ASP A 185 -16.70 -10.02 16.55
C ASP A 185 -16.46 -10.30 15.05
N PRO A 186 -16.55 -11.56 14.60
CA PRO A 186 -16.27 -11.94 13.22
C PRO A 186 -17.20 -11.28 12.18
N ARG A 187 -18.34 -10.71 12.61
CA ARG A 187 -19.30 -10.03 11.72
C ARG A 187 -18.97 -8.57 11.48
N ARG A 188 -18.00 -7.99 12.20
CA ARG A 188 -17.61 -6.60 12.01
C ARG A 188 -16.93 -6.38 10.66
N PRO A 189 -17.23 -5.29 9.94
CA PRO A 189 -16.50 -4.94 8.71
C PRO A 189 -14.99 -4.89 8.91
N SER A 190 -14.52 -4.43 10.07
CA SER A 190 -13.09 -4.39 10.42
C SER A 190 -12.40 -5.75 10.57
N VAL A 191 -13.16 -6.84 10.68
CA VAL A 191 -12.63 -8.22 10.70
C VAL A 191 -12.80 -8.89 9.35
N LYS A 192 -13.93 -8.61 8.69
CA LYS A 192 -14.31 -9.21 7.41
C LYS A 192 -13.42 -8.75 6.25
N TYR A 193 -13.02 -7.49 6.24
CA TYR A 193 -12.37 -6.86 5.08
C TYR A 193 -10.88 -6.55 5.31
N LEU A 194 -10.08 -6.58 4.25
CA LEU A 194 -8.63 -6.28 4.29
C LEU A 194 -8.34 -4.89 4.88
N GLY A 195 -9.21 -3.92 4.62
CA GLY A 195 -9.11 -2.53 5.07
C GLY A 195 -9.17 -2.36 6.58
N GLY A 196 -9.70 -3.35 7.32
CA GLY A 196 -9.83 -3.24 8.77
C GLY A 196 -10.78 -2.10 9.17
N TRP A 197 -10.43 -1.38 10.24
CA TRP A 197 -11.26 -0.31 10.79
C TRP A 197 -11.54 0.85 9.82
N PHE A 198 -10.78 1.01 8.74
CA PHE A 198 -11.12 1.98 7.68
C PHE A 198 -12.47 1.69 7.04
N CYS A 199 -12.89 0.42 6.95
CA CYS A 199 -14.20 0.03 6.42
C CYS A 199 -15.38 0.41 7.34
N GLU A 200 -15.10 0.96 8.52
CA GLU A 200 -16.11 1.42 9.49
C GLU A 200 -16.12 2.94 9.63
N LEU A 201 -15.29 3.65 8.86
CA LEU A 201 -15.27 5.11 8.84
C LEU A 201 -16.46 5.67 8.07
N GLY A 202 -17.03 6.75 8.60
CA GLY A 202 -17.95 7.61 7.86
C GLY A 202 -17.19 8.50 6.87
N HIS A 203 -17.93 9.36 6.16
CA HIS A 203 -17.31 10.32 5.25
C HIS A 203 -16.52 11.38 6.05
N PRO A 204 -15.28 11.72 5.67
CA PRO A 204 -14.39 12.56 6.51
C PRO A 204 -14.81 14.03 6.60
N ASP A 205 -15.66 14.50 5.70
CA ASP A 205 -16.18 15.88 5.73
C ASP A 205 -17.53 16.00 6.47
N ASP A 206 -18.13 14.89 6.90
CA ASP A 206 -19.34 14.93 7.71
C ASP A 206 -18.99 15.35 9.14
N LYS A 207 -19.88 16.11 9.77
CA LYS A 207 -19.70 16.46 11.19
C LYS A 207 -19.83 15.17 12.02
N PRO A 208 -19.01 15.00 13.08
CA PRO A 208 -19.26 13.93 14.03
C PRO A 208 -20.68 14.12 14.59
N GLU A 209 -21.50 13.07 14.48
CA GLU A 209 -22.80 12.99 15.16
C GLU A 209 -22.62 13.00 16.69
#